data_AF-A0A416W068-F1
#
_entry.id   AF-A0A416W068-F1
#
_cell.length_a   1.000
_cell.length_b   1.000
_cell.length_c   1.000
_cell.angle_alpha   90.00
_cell.angle_beta   90.00
_cell.angle_gamma   90.00
#
_symmetry.space_group_name_H-M   'P 1'
#
loop_
_entity.id
_entity.type
_entity.pdbx_description
1 polymer ?
#
loop_
_entity_poly.entity_id
_entity_poly.type
_entity_poly.pdbx_seq_one_letter_code
_entity_poly.pdbx_strand_id
1 'polypeptide(L)'
;MKKLYFILWVFLACFVVFPPVEVSGQSVVLIEKDTFQMYSNPLGADSTLSAKVSDRLYDSCYIRDLSVSVEWWRLQNDSLFLEKIEDCYSTVRSDDHKMVFMDLEGIFDDYVQDGKVFASWFSGELNVVGGECIHRGGMGFRSDYEDEWIYRVENGRVVSRSTYRNVWKETVFSVEYTLPLIETLFNGDRFPELANKYLLAKVQVISRPDGSIDSLGIAVRVVPDKSSISQVRDNDGKWIENDFSNPYIQELKECVLLVPAWDYVKLCGRVHSQPGSELRVWEGKGCKAVYRDSHWNFGMTDTLRMDGRAYKLENYPLQYDMNLYARIRSLLRDEFTPRCLRGYTACWEIRDGFLYLISLRGAESGKIISFDVIFPGSDGSPIKAIWYTGELHLSTGNNVDYVNFSRGNASEEISYKVRKGKILK
;
A
#
# COMPACT_ATOMS: atom_id res chain seq x y z
N MET A 1 36.95 -22.92 -14.17
CA MET A 1 35.70 -23.00 -13.39
C MET A 1 35.12 -21.60 -13.25
N LYS A 2 34.16 -21.26 -14.12
CA LYS A 2 33.48 -19.95 -14.15
C LYS A 2 32.37 -19.98 -13.09
N LYS A 3 32.58 -19.35 -11.93
CA LYS A 3 31.52 -19.15 -10.93
C LYS A 3 30.73 -17.89 -11.31
N LEU A 4 29.55 -18.16 -11.86
CA LEU A 4 28.31 -17.37 -11.91
C LEU A 4 28.36 -15.96 -11.28
N TYR A 5 28.50 -14.93 -12.13
CA TYR A 5 28.20 -13.52 -11.83
C TYR A 5 26.76 -13.16 -12.24
N PHE A 6 25.80 -14.08 -12.07
CA PHE A 6 24.42 -13.89 -12.54
C PHE A 6 23.45 -13.38 -11.46
N ILE A 7 23.88 -13.38 -10.19
CA ILE A 7 23.00 -13.00 -9.07
C ILE A 7 23.02 -11.48 -8.82
N LEU A 8 24.06 -10.74 -9.23
CA LEU A 8 24.16 -9.32 -8.87
C LEU A 8 23.29 -8.39 -9.74
N TRP A 9 22.95 -8.78 -10.97
CA TRP A 9 22.20 -7.92 -11.91
C TRP A 9 20.68 -8.01 -11.79
N VAL A 10 20.15 -9.04 -11.12
CA VAL A 10 18.71 -9.15 -10.85
C VAL A 10 18.29 -8.22 -9.70
N PHE A 11 19.20 -7.91 -8.76
CA PHE A 11 18.86 -7.22 -7.51
C PHE A 11 18.82 -5.68 -7.61
N LEU A 12 19.58 -5.05 -8.51
CA LEU A 12 19.47 -3.60 -8.73
C LEU A 12 18.10 -3.21 -9.33
N ALA A 13 17.42 -4.15 -9.98
CA ALA A 13 16.05 -3.99 -10.46
C ALA A 13 14.98 -4.22 -9.37
N CYS A 14 15.35 -4.76 -8.20
CA CYS A 14 14.40 -5.14 -7.16
C CYS A 14 13.82 -3.96 -6.37
N PHE A 15 14.47 -2.79 -6.34
CA PHE A 15 13.90 -1.57 -5.74
C PHE A 15 13.25 -0.63 -6.74
N VAL A 16 13.01 -1.07 -7.98
CA VAL A 16 12.18 -0.32 -8.91
C VAL A 16 10.74 -0.48 -8.43
N VAL A 17 10.30 0.42 -7.55
CA VAL A 17 8.89 0.76 -7.41
C VAL A 17 8.44 1.15 -8.81
N PHE A 18 7.62 0.33 -9.46
CA PHE A 18 6.97 0.76 -10.68
C PHE A 18 6.22 2.03 -10.31
N PRO A 19 6.58 3.21 -10.87
CA PRO A 19 5.67 4.33 -10.78
C PRO A 19 4.34 3.83 -11.37
N PRO A 20 3.19 4.17 -10.76
CA PRO A 20 1.92 4.05 -11.45
C PRO A 20 2.11 4.72 -12.81
N VAL A 21 2.12 3.95 -13.89
CA VAL A 21 2.35 4.50 -15.22
C VAL A 21 1.13 5.36 -15.50
N GLU A 22 1.33 6.67 -15.51
CA GLU A 22 0.35 7.63 -16.00
C GLU A 22 0.02 7.22 -17.43
N VAL A 23 -1.23 6.84 -17.68
CA VAL A 23 -1.61 6.34 -19.00
C VAL A 23 -1.93 7.52 -19.89
N SER A 24 -0.99 7.89 -20.74
CA SER A 24 -1.32 8.55 -22.00
C SER A 24 -1.83 7.48 -22.98
N GLY A 25 -3.15 7.42 -23.24
CA GLY A 25 -3.74 6.51 -24.25
C GLY A 25 -4.65 5.41 -23.70
N GLN A 26 -5.74 5.79 -23.04
CA GLN A 26 -6.85 4.86 -22.84
C GLN A 26 -7.67 4.81 -24.14
N SER A 27 -7.39 3.82 -24.98
CA SER A 27 -8.11 3.57 -26.22
C SER A 27 -9.03 2.36 -26.06
N VAL A 28 -9.89 2.14 -27.06
CA VAL A 28 -10.77 0.98 -27.15
C VAL A 28 -10.34 0.15 -28.36
N VAL A 29 -10.39 -1.18 -28.25
CA VAL A 29 -10.13 -2.08 -29.39
C VAL A 29 -11.25 -3.10 -29.53
N LEU A 30 -11.74 -3.25 -30.76
CA LEU A 30 -12.69 -4.28 -31.14
C LEU A 30 -11.93 -5.47 -31.71
N ILE A 31 -12.11 -6.63 -31.10
CA ILE A 31 -11.53 -7.91 -31.53
C ILE A 31 -12.70 -8.86 -31.74
N GLU A 32 -12.87 -9.32 -32.98
CA GLU A 32 -14.05 -10.06 -33.41
C GLU A 32 -15.36 -9.27 -33.15
N LYS A 33 -16.15 -9.69 -32.15
CA LYS A 33 -17.41 -9.05 -31.76
C LYS A 33 -17.32 -8.35 -30.40
N ASP A 34 -16.21 -8.53 -29.70
CA ASP A 34 -16.01 -8.02 -28.35
C ASP A 34 -15.24 -6.71 -28.37
N THR A 35 -15.46 -5.89 -27.34
CA THR A 35 -14.86 -4.57 -27.16
C THR A 35 -14.02 -4.60 -25.89
N PHE A 36 -12.76 -4.23 -26.02
CA PHE A 36 -11.78 -4.28 -24.94
C PHE A 36 -11.15 -2.91 -24.70
N GLN A 37 -10.70 -2.70 -23.47
CA GLN A 37 -9.85 -1.56 -23.17
C GLN A 37 -8.43 -1.84 -23.65
N MET A 38 -7.76 -0.82 -24.19
CA MET A 38 -6.39 -0.86 -24.66
C MET A 38 -5.60 0.27 -24.02
N TYR A 39 -4.43 -0.04 -23.45
CA TYR A 39 -3.56 0.94 -22.78
C TYR A 39 -2.42 1.46 -23.65
N SER A 40 -2.30 0.93 -24.86
CA SER A 40 -1.33 1.42 -25.85
C SER A 40 -1.91 2.60 -26.63
N ASN A 41 -1.04 3.51 -27.07
CA ASN A 41 -1.40 4.65 -27.93
C ASN A 41 -0.77 4.51 -29.33
N PRO A 42 -1.41 3.81 -30.28
CA PRO A 42 -0.87 3.68 -31.64
C PRO A 42 -0.87 4.99 -32.43
N LEU A 43 -1.76 5.94 -32.11
CA LEU A 43 -1.79 7.26 -32.74
C LEU A 43 -0.54 8.07 -32.38
N GLY A 44 -0.16 8.05 -31.10
CA GLY A 44 1.02 8.74 -30.59
C GLY A 44 2.37 8.21 -31.13
N ALA A 45 2.38 7.09 -31.84
CA ALA A 45 3.59 6.57 -32.49
C ALA A 45 4.03 7.43 -33.69
N ASP A 46 3.11 8.16 -34.33
CA ASP A 46 3.41 9.15 -35.36
C ASP A 46 3.07 10.55 -34.84
N SER A 47 4.10 11.34 -34.54
CA SER A 47 3.92 12.69 -33.98
C SER A 47 3.20 13.64 -34.93
N THR A 48 3.29 13.43 -36.25
CA THR A 48 2.63 14.27 -37.24
C THR A 48 1.13 13.99 -37.28
N LEU A 49 0.75 12.72 -37.29
CA LEU A 49 -0.67 12.31 -37.19
C LEU A 49 -1.26 12.74 -35.86
N SER A 50 -0.54 12.53 -34.76
CA SER A 50 -0.97 12.98 -33.44
C SER A 50 -1.19 14.50 -33.39
N ALA A 51 -0.28 15.30 -33.97
CA ALA A 51 -0.43 16.76 -34.01
C ALA A 51 -1.65 17.19 -34.85
N LYS A 52 -1.87 16.58 -36.02
CA LYS A 52 -3.04 16.86 -36.85
C LYS A 52 -4.36 16.54 -36.14
N VAL A 53 -4.41 15.45 -35.37
CA VAL A 53 -5.56 15.11 -34.52
C VAL A 53 -5.72 16.16 -33.42
N SER A 54 -4.65 16.51 -32.70
CA SER A 54 -4.68 17.53 -31.66
C SER A 54 -5.15 18.90 -32.19
N ASP A 55 -4.70 19.33 -33.37
CA ASP A 55 -5.11 20.61 -33.99
C ASP A 55 -6.61 20.66 -34.32
N ARG A 56 -7.23 19.51 -34.57
CA ARG A 56 -8.67 19.40 -34.90
C ARG A 56 -9.54 19.24 -33.66
N LEU A 57 -8.98 18.75 -32.54
CA LEU A 57 -9.65 18.71 -31.24
C LEU A 57 -9.61 20.12 -30.62
N TYR A 58 -10.77 20.65 -30.24
CA TYR A 58 -10.88 22.00 -29.69
C TYR A 58 -10.24 22.07 -28.29
N ASP A 59 -9.11 22.76 -28.16
CA ASP A 59 -8.42 22.97 -26.87
C ASP A 59 -8.89 24.28 -26.21
N SER A 60 -9.86 24.21 -25.29
CA SER A 60 -10.22 25.41 -24.51
C SER A 60 -10.56 25.22 -23.04
N CYS A 61 -10.51 24.01 -22.47
CA CYS A 61 -10.68 23.84 -21.03
C CYS A 61 -9.91 22.65 -20.49
N TYR A 62 -9.01 22.91 -19.54
CA TYR A 62 -8.45 21.88 -18.68
C TYR A 62 -9.54 21.37 -17.71
N ILE A 63 -10.29 20.35 -18.13
CA ILE A 63 -11.01 19.49 -17.18
C ILE A 63 -9.98 18.48 -16.66
N ARG A 64 -9.56 18.66 -15.41
CA ARG A 64 -8.63 17.75 -14.75
C ARG A 64 -9.21 16.33 -14.82
N ASP A 65 -8.39 15.38 -15.26
CA ASP A 65 -8.67 13.93 -15.31
C ASP A 65 -9.58 13.43 -16.47
N LEU A 66 -9.89 14.25 -17.48
CA LEU A 66 -10.58 13.80 -18.71
C LEU A 66 -9.59 13.65 -19.87
N SER A 67 -9.57 12.49 -20.53
CA SER A 67 -8.82 12.32 -21.79
C SER A 67 -9.40 13.22 -22.87
N VAL A 68 -8.56 13.89 -23.65
CA VAL A 68 -9.02 14.81 -24.72
C VAL A 68 -9.72 14.04 -25.84
N SER A 69 -9.28 12.81 -26.09
CA SER A 69 -9.87 11.89 -27.06
C SER A 69 -9.71 10.43 -26.65
N VAL A 70 -10.60 9.58 -27.16
CA VAL A 70 -10.50 8.12 -27.06
C VAL A 70 -10.53 7.54 -28.47
N GLU A 71 -9.45 6.86 -28.87
CA GLU A 71 -9.37 6.19 -30.16
C GLU A 71 -10.04 4.82 -30.10
N TRP A 72 -10.84 4.52 -31.13
CA TRP A 72 -11.47 3.22 -31.30
C TRP A 72 -10.79 2.48 -32.44
N TRP A 73 -10.17 1.37 -32.09
CA TRP A 73 -9.42 0.52 -33.01
C TRP A 73 -10.20 -0.75 -33.32
N ARG A 74 -9.94 -1.36 -34.46
CA ARG A 74 -10.37 -2.72 -34.78
C ARG A 74 -9.17 -3.57 -35.14
N LEU A 75 -9.06 -4.73 -34.50
CA LEU A 75 -8.14 -5.78 -34.91
C LEU A 75 -8.91 -6.85 -35.68
N GLN A 76 -8.61 -7.00 -36.97
CA GLN A 76 -9.29 -7.95 -37.85
C GLN A 76 -8.28 -8.57 -38.82
N ASN A 77 -8.26 -9.91 -38.92
CA ASN A 77 -7.36 -10.66 -39.80
C ASN A 77 -5.89 -10.24 -39.63
N ASP A 78 -5.44 -10.15 -38.38
CA ASP A 78 -4.11 -9.70 -37.98
C ASP A 78 -3.75 -8.26 -38.41
N SER A 79 -4.71 -7.46 -38.88
CA SER A 79 -4.51 -6.06 -39.24
C SER A 79 -5.18 -5.13 -38.23
N LEU A 80 -4.48 -4.06 -37.84
CA LEU A 80 -4.96 -2.99 -36.98
C LEU A 80 -5.52 -1.85 -37.82
N PHE A 81 -6.75 -1.43 -37.51
CA PHE A 81 -7.42 -0.32 -38.17
C PHE A 81 -7.92 0.69 -37.14
N LEU A 82 -7.84 1.97 -37.48
CA LEU A 82 -8.54 3.03 -36.73
C LEU A 82 -9.98 3.14 -37.27
N GLU A 83 -10.98 3.01 -36.40
CA GLU A 83 -12.39 3.14 -36.78
C GLU A 83 -12.90 4.56 -36.63
N LYS A 84 -12.60 5.18 -35.49
CA LYS A 84 -13.10 6.49 -35.10
C LYS A 84 -12.30 7.04 -33.93
N ILE A 85 -12.32 8.35 -33.76
CA ILE A 85 -11.76 9.03 -32.60
C ILE A 85 -12.91 9.77 -31.94
N GLU A 86 -13.17 9.45 -30.67
CA GLU A 86 -14.13 10.17 -29.85
C GLU A 86 -13.52 11.50 -29.40
N ASP A 87 -14.24 12.59 -29.65
CA ASP A 87 -13.98 13.88 -29.02
C ASP A 87 -14.69 13.88 -27.66
N CYS A 88 -13.95 13.52 -26.62
CA CYS A 88 -14.50 13.37 -25.27
C CYS A 88 -15.03 14.69 -24.72
N TYR A 89 -14.43 15.81 -25.12
CA TYR A 89 -14.86 17.12 -24.67
C TYR A 89 -16.22 17.50 -25.26
N SER A 90 -16.35 17.37 -26.59
CA SER A 90 -17.62 17.61 -27.27
C SER A 90 -18.70 16.63 -26.82
N THR A 91 -18.32 15.39 -26.51
CA THR A 91 -19.22 14.36 -25.94
C THR A 91 -19.79 14.78 -24.59
N VAL A 92 -18.95 15.24 -23.66
CA VAL A 92 -19.39 15.71 -22.33
C VAL A 92 -20.30 16.93 -22.43
N ARG A 93 -20.08 17.78 -23.43
CA ARG A 93 -20.90 18.98 -23.69
C ARG A 93 -22.15 18.74 -24.52
N SER A 94 -22.33 17.55 -25.09
CA SER A 94 -23.53 17.26 -25.86
C SER A 94 -24.76 17.28 -24.95
N ASP A 95 -25.79 18.04 -25.32
CA ASP A 95 -27.04 18.18 -24.55
C ASP A 95 -27.76 16.84 -24.30
N ASP A 96 -27.47 15.83 -25.14
CA ASP A 96 -28.04 14.49 -25.07
C ASP A 96 -27.03 13.41 -24.63
N HIS A 97 -25.82 13.81 -24.21
CA HIS A 97 -24.71 12.92 -23.85
C HIS A 97 -24.34 11.88 -24.91
N LYS A 98 -24.65 12.12 -26.19
CA LYS A 98 -24.18 11.26 -27.28
C LYS A 98 -22.68 11.45 -27.52
N MET A 99 -22.02 10.34 -27.84
CA MET A 99 -20.63 10.35 -28.30
C MET A 99 -20.49 11.18 -29.58
N VAL A 100 -19.60 12.16 -29.52
CA VAL A 100 -19.19 13.00 -30.64
C VAL A 100 -17.89 12.41 -31.19
N PHE A 101 -17.87 12.12 -32.48
CA PHE A 101 -16.68 11.61 -33.16
C PHE A 101 -16.05 12.69 -34.03
N MET A 102 -14.73 12.77 -34.00
CA MET A 102 -13.95 13.60 -34.91
C MET A 102 -14.09 13.10 -36.36
N ASP A 103 -14.12 14.05 -37.29
CA ASP A 103 -13.90 13.77 -38.71
C ASP A 103 -12.43 13.42 -38.99
N LEU A 104 -12.20 12.30 -39.68
CA LEU A 104 -10.87 11.76 -39.99
C LEU A 104 -10.35 12.23 -41.38
N GLU A 105 -11.20 12.84 -42.21
CA GLU A 105 -10.88 13.25 -43.59
C GLU A 105 -9.73 14.26 -43.63
N GLY A 106 -8.76 14.07 -44.53
CA GLY A 106 -7.59 14.93 -44.68
C GLY A 106 -6.44 14.65 -43.70
N ILE A 107 -6.65 13.79 -42.69
CA ILE A 107 -5.59 13.40 -41.73
C ILE A 107 -4.99 12.06 -42.13
N PHE A 108 -5.85 11.06 -42.41
CA PHE A 108 -5.45 9.66 -42.59
C PHE A 108 -5.63 9.15 -44.02
N ASP A 109 -5.83 10.04 -45.00
CA ASP A 109 -6.18 9.67 -46.38
C ASP A 109 -5.16 8.71 -47.03
N ASP A 110 -3.86 8.93 -46.78
CA ASP A 110 -2.77 8.07 -47.26
C ASP A 110 -2.78 6.65 -46.66
N TYR A 111 -3.57 6.44 -45.61
CA TYR A 111 -3.66 5.19 -44.86
C TYR A 111 -4.98 4.45 -45.09
N VAL A 112 -5.89 4.99 -45.91
CA VAL A 112 -7.17 4.35 -46.20
C VAL A 112 -6.99 3.16 -47.15
N GLN A 113 -7.42 1.98 -46.71
CA GLN A 113 -7.45 0.74 -47.47
C GLN A 113 -8.85 0.12 -47.35
N ASP A 114 -9.51 -0.11 -48.49
CA ASP A 114 -10.88 -0.66 -48.55
C ASP A 114 -11.88 0.10 -47.65
N GLY A 115 -11.75 1.43 -47.60
CA GLY A 115 -12.61 2.30 -46.78
C GLY A 115 -12.32 2.27 -45.28
N LYS A 116 -11.22 1.67 -44.84
CA LYS A 116 -10.77 1.64 -43.44
C LYS A 116 -9.39 2.28 -43.31
N VAL A 117 -9.14 2.98 -42.21
CA VAL A 117 -7.81 3.54 -41.93
C VAL A 117 -6.91 2.43 -41.42
N PHE A 118 -6.03 1.89 -42.26
CA PHE A 118 -5.06 0.86 -41.89
C PHE A 118 -3.86 1.49 -41.18
N ALA A 119 -3.55 0.99 -39.98
CA ALA A 119 -2.53 1.58 -39.10
C ALA A 119 -1.09 1.23 -39.50
N SER A 120 -0.73 1.37 -40.78
CA SER A 120 0.58 0.96 -41.30
C SER A 120 1.75 1.73 -40.70
N TRP A 121 1.49 2.92 -40.11
CA TRP A 121 2.49 3.71 -39.40
C TRP A 121 2.90 3.09 -38.05
N PHE A 122 2.08 2.20 -37.47
CA PHE A 122 2.32 1.69 -36.13
C PHE A 122 3.14 0.40 -36.13
N SER A 123 4.24 0.41 -35.37
CA SER A 123 4.97 -0.79 -34.95
C SER A 123 5.24 -0.70 -33.44
N GLY A 124 4.82 -1.71 -32.68
CA GLY A 124 4.89 -1.66 -31.22
C GLY A 124 4.07 -2.76 -30.55
N GLU A 125 3.81 -2.61 -29.27
CA GLU A 125 2.98 -3.54 -28.49
C GLU A 125 1.61 -2.94 -28.20
N LEU A 126 0.53 -3.67 -28.48
CA LEU A 126 -0.82 -3.37 -28.02
C LEU A 126 -1.06 -4.12 -26.71
N ASN A 127 -1.29 -3.37 -25.64
CA ASN A 127 -1.68 -3.90 -24.34
C ASN A 127 -3.20 -3.83 -24.22
N VAL A 128 -3.86 -4.99 -24.28
CA VAL A 128 -5.31 -5.13 -24.29
C VAL A 128 -5.74 -5.90 -23.05
N VAL A 129 -6.79 -5.43 -22.37
CA VAL A 129 -7.28 -6.03 -21.12
C VAL A 129 -8.76 -6.40 -21.18
N GLY A 130 -9.14 -7.43 -20.44
CA GLY A 130 -10.51 -7.92 -20.36
C GLY A 130 -10.78 -8.79 -19.13
N GLY A 131 -12.02 -9.24 -18.99
CA GLY A 131 -12.48 -9.96 -17.79
C GLY A 131 -12.78 -9.02 -16.62
N GLU A 132 -12.79 -9.56 -15.40
CA GLU A 132 -13.08 -8.77 -14.20
C GLU A 132 -11.91 -7.85 -13.85
N CYS A 133 -12.23 -6.66 -13.31
CA CYS A 133 -11.24 -5.75 -12.76
C CYS A 133 -10.75 -6.31 -11.41
N ILE A 134 -9.47 -6.70 -11.33
CA ILE A 134 -8.88 -7.31 -10.13
C ILE A 134 -8.17 -6.30 -9.22
N HIS A 135 -7.78 -5.15 -9.76
CA HIS A 135 -7.27 -4.02 -9.00
C HIS A 135 -7.58 -2.72 -9.72
N ARG A 136 -8.16 -1.74 -9.01
CA ARG A 136 -8.55 -0.46 -9.60
C ARG A 136 -7.48 0.59 -9.36
N GLY A 137 -6.91 1.13 -10.43
CA GLY A 137 -6.04 2.31 -10.34
C GLY A 137 -6.83 3.54 -9.92
N GLY A 138 -6.29 4.33 -8.98
CA GLY A 138 -6.88 5.61 -8.58
C GLY A 138 -6.58 6.74 -9.60
N MET A 139 -7.34 7.84 -9.59
CA MET A 139 -7.00 9.11 -10.28
C MET A 139 -6.54 8.97 -11.74
N GLY A 140 -7.16 8.08 -12.53
CA GLY A 140 -6.83 7.87 -13.95
C GLY A 140 -5.64 6.94 -14.23
N PHE A 141 -5.03 6.35 -13.19
CA PHE A 141 -4.01 5.31 -13.35
C PHE A 141 -4.61 4.01 -13.91
N ARG A 142 -3.75 3.23 -14.57
CA ARG A 142 -4.08 1.90 -15.13
C ARG A 142 -4.71 1.00 -14.07
N SER A 143 -5.80 0.32 -14.43
CA SER A 143 -6.38 -0.76 -13.63
C SER A 143 -5.88 -2.11 -14.15
N ASP A 144 -5.83 -3.09 -13.26
CA ASP A 144 -5.45 -4.46 -13.61
C ASP A 144 -6.70 -5.33 -13.76
N TYR A 145 -6.67 -6.18 -14.77
CA TYR A 145 -7.77 -7.07 -15.13
C TYR A 145 -7.29 -8.51 -15.22
N GLU A 146 -8.21 -9.45 -15.06
CA GLU A 146 -7.93 -10.89 -15.08
C GLU A 146 -7.25 -11.36 -16.37
N ASP A 147 -7.71 -10.88 -17.52
CA ASP A 147 -7.17 -11.26 -18.82
C ASP A 147 -6.41 -10.10 -19.44
N GLU A 148 -5.20 -10.40 -19.91
CA GLU A 148 -4.36 -9.44 -20.60
C GLU A 148 -3.71 -10.09 -21.82
N TRP A 149 -3.73 -9.36 -22.92
CA TRP A 149 -3.14 -9.74 -24.19
C TRP A 149 -2.13 -8.69 -24.63
N ILE A 150 -0.92 -9.15 -24.97
CA ILE A 150 0.11 -8.32 -25.59
C ILE A 150 0.24 -8.74 -27.04
N TYR A 151 -0.22 -7.89 -27.96
CA TYR A 151 -0.05 -8.09 -29.39
C TYR A 151 1.19 -7.32 -29.85
N ARG A 152 2.16 -8.01 -30.45
CA ARG A 152 3.25 -7.34 -31.16
C ARG A 152 2.78 -7.04 -32.57
N VAL A 153 2.88 -5.77 -32.95
CA VAL A 153 2.47 -5.25 -34.25
C VAL A 153 3.68 -4.70 -34.99
N GLU A 154 3.77 -5.00 -36.28
CA GLU A 154 4.75 -4.45 -37.21
C GLU A 154 4.02 -3.91 -38.44
N ASN A 155 4.18 -2.61 -38.70
CA ASN A 155 3.52 -1.87 -39.79
C ASN A 155 2.01 -2.15 -39.88
N GLY A 156 1.32 -2.05 -38.75
CA GLY A 156 -0.12 -2.30 -38.63
C GLY A 156 -0.53 -3.76 -38.63
N ARG A 157 0.39 -4.72 -38.72
CA ARG A 157 0.10 -6.17 -38.70
C ARG A 157 0.56 -6.86 -37.43
N VAL A 158 -0.30 -7.65 -36.81
CA VAL A 158 0.04 -8.50 -35.68
C VAL A 158 0.97 -9.61 -36.15
N VAL A 159 2.14 -9.69 -35.54
CA VAL A 159 3.14 -10.74 -35.80
C VAL A 159 3.20 -11.77 -34.70
N SER A 160 2.74 -11.44 -33.48
CA SER A 160 2.60 -12.40 -32.39
C SER A 160 1.63 -11.91 -31.31
N ARG A 161 1.13 -12.85 -30.50
CA ARG A 161 0.26 -12.58 -29.36
C ARG A 161 0.75 -13.36 -28.15
N SER A 162 0.90 -12.66 -27.02
CA SER A 162 1.06 -13.27 -25.70
C SER A 162 -0.24 -13.13 -24.91
N THR A 163 -0.61 -14.16 -24.16
CA THR A 163 -1.83 -14.19 -23.33
C THR A 163 -1.44 -14.44 -21.89
N TYR A 164 -1.99 -13.63 -20.99
CA TYR A 164 -1.74 -13.69 -19.56
C TYR A 164 -3.05 -13.78 -18.80
N ARG A 165 -3.05 -14.64 -17.78
CA ARG A 165 -4.06 -14.64 -16.73
C ARG A 165 -3.43 -14.02 -15.49
N ASN A 166 -3.88 -12.82 -15.17
CA ASN A 166 -3.47 -12.04 -14.03
C ASN A 166 -4.24 -12.48 -12.79
N VAL A 167 -3.60 -12.37 -11.64
CA VAL A 167 -4.16 -12.78 -10.35
C VAL A 167 -3.78 -11.74 -9.31
N TRP A 168 -4.79 -11.19 -8.65
CA TRP A 168 -4.63 -10.37 -7.47
C TRP A 168 -5.41 -11.03 -6.33
N LYS A 169 -4.70 -11.46 -5.29
CA LYS A 169 -5.31 -12.05 -4.09
C LYS A 169 -4.92 -11.19 -2.91
N GLU A 170 -5.86 -10.38 -2.48
CA GLU A 170 -5.74 -9.67 -1.21
C GLU A 170 -5.99 -10.63 -0.06
N THR A 171 -5.19 -10.45 0.97
CA THR A 171 -5.41 -11.08 2.27
C THR A 171 -6.25 -10.15 3.14
N VAL A 172 -6.71 -10.66 4.28
CA VAL A 172 -7.35 -9.82 5.31
C VAL A 172 -6.44 -8.67 5.77
N PHE A 173 -5.12 -8.85 5.59
CA PHE A 173 -4.08 -7.88 5.89
C PHE A 173 -3.48 -7.31 4.60
N SER A 174 -4.24 -6.44 3.93
CA SER A 174 -3.71 -5.74 2.75
C SER A 174 -2.44 -4.94 3.08
N VAL A 175 -1.69 -4.53 2.05
CA VAL A 175 -0.48 -3.69 2.17
C VAL A 175 -0.66 -2.49 3.10
N GLU A 176 -1.85 -1.88 3.12
CA GLU A 176 -2.19 -0.71 3.96
C GLU A 176 -2.00 -0.96 5.46
N TYR A 177 -2.09 -2.21 5.90
CA TYR A 177 -2.00 -2.64 7.30
C TYR A 177 -0.70 -3.38 7.60
N THR A 178 -0.14 -4.08 6.62
CA THR A 178 1.08 -4.88 6.79
C THR A 178 2.30 -4.01 7.09
N LEU A 179 2.45 -2.86 6.43
CA LEU A 179 3.58 -1.96 6.66
C LEU A 179 3.53 -1.28 8.05
N PRO A 180 2.41 -0.68 8.49
CA PRO A 180 2.32 -0.13 9.85
C PRO A 180 2.36 -1.21 10.94
N LEU A 181 1.96 -2.45 10.64
CA LEU A 181 2.16 -3.58 11.54
C LEU A 181 3.65 -3.82 11.80
N ILE A 182 4.49 -3.83 10.77
CA ILE A 182 5.95 -3.99 10.91
C ILE A 182 6.55 -2.86 11.76
N GLU A 183 6.13 -1.61 11.53
CA GLU A 183 6.56 -0.45 12.35
C GLU A 183 6.13 -0.59 13.81
N THR A 184 4.91 -1.10 14.05
CA THR A 184 4.40 -1.38 15.40
C THR A 184 5.19 -2.49 16.09
N LEU A 185 5.70 -3.46 15.33
CA LEU A 185 6.40 -4.61 15.86
C LEU A 185 7.84 -4.29 16.25
N PHE A 186 8.62 -3.57 15.43
CA PHE A 186 10.08 -3.46 15.58
C PHE A 186 10.57 -3.05 16.99
N ASN A 187 11.43 -3.88 17.61
CA ASN A 187 11.98 -3.59 18.94
C ASN A 187 13.36 -2.92 18.83
N GLY A 188 13.34 -1.59 18.71
CA GLY A 188 14.56 -0.79 18.77
C GLY A 188 15.16 -0.62 20.17
N ASP A 189 14.44 -0.95 21.25
CA ASP A 189 15.00 -0.90 22.62
C ASP A 189 16.12 -1.95 22.82
N ARG A 190 16.27 -2.92 21.90
CA ARG A 190 17.42 -3.85 21.85
C ARG A 190 18.73 -3.19 21.42
N PHE A 191 18.66 -1.99 20.85
CA PHE A 191 19.78 -1.31 20.20
C PHE A 191 20.02 0.07 20.84
N PRO A 192 20.79 0.13 21.96
CA PRO A 192 21.05 1.38 22.67
C PRO A 192 21.65 2.50 21.80
N GLU A 193 22.39 2.14 20.76
CA GLU A 193 22.98 3.04 19.77
C GLU A 193 21.94 3.80 18.91
N LEU A 194 20.68 3.34 18.91
CA LEU A 194 19.55 4.00 18.25
C LEU A 194 18.80 4.99 19.16
N ALA A 195 19.20 5.17 20.43
CA ALA A 195 18.44 5.95 21.41
C ALA A 195 18.09 7.39 20.94
N ASN A 196 18.98 8.02 20.17
CA ASN A 196 18.80 9.37 19.61
C ASN A 196 18.94 9.38 18.08
N LYS A 197 18.64 8.26 17.42
CA LYS A 197 18.75 8.11 15.97
C LYS A 197 17.45 7.52 15.42
N TYR A 198 17.34 7.59 14.11
CA TYR A 198 16.22 7.03 13.37
C TYR A 198 16.69 5.84 12.56
N LEU A 199 15.88 4.81 12.47
CA LEU A 199 16.11 3.67 11.59
C LEU A 199 15.03 3.66 10.51
N LEU A 200 15.48 3.81 9.28
CA LEU A 200 14.67 3.61 8.08
C LEU A 200 14.86 2.19 7.59
N ALA A 201 13.81 1.62 7.02
CA ALA A 201 13.86 0.30 6.42
C ALA A 201 13.13 0.29 5.08
N LYS A 202 13.52 -0.61 4.19
CA LYS A 202 12.70 -1.02 3.05
C LYS A 202 12.46 -2.50 3.18
N VAL A 203 11.21 -2.91 3.02
CA VAL A 203 10.81 -4.32 3.07
C VAL A 203 10.13 -4.65 1.75
N GLN A 204 10.60 -5.73 1.12
CA GLN A 204 10.05 -6.26 -0.10
C GLN A 204 9.76 -7.74 0.09
N VAL A 205 8.51 -8.13 -0.18
CA VAL A 205 8.08 -9.52 -0.10
C VAL A 205 7.50 -9.95 -1.44
N ILE A 206 8.00 -11.07 -1.95
CA ILE A 206 7.35 -11.85 -3.00
C ILE A 206 6.65 -12.99 -2.28
N SER A 207 5.34 -13.07 -2.43
CA SER A 207 4.51 -14.09 -1.80
C SER A 207 4.21 -15.25 -2.75
N ARG A 208 3.85 -16.38 -2.17
CA ARG A 208 3.24 -17.52 -2.87
C ARG A 208 1.72 -17.33 -2.94
N PRO A 209 1.01 -18.07 -3.80
CA PRO A 209 -0.44 -17.99 -3.91
C PRO A 209 -1.23 -18.28 -2.62
N ASP A 210 -0.61 -18.88 -1.61
CA ASP A 210 -1.17 -19.15 -0.28
C ASP A 210 -0.88 -18.04 0.75
N GLY A 211 -0.23 -16.95 0.33
CA GLY A 211 0.14 -15.83 1.17
C GLY A 211 1.42 -16.03 1.99
N SER A 212 2.09 -17.18 1.86
CA SER A 212 3.40 -17.41 2.48
C SER A 212 4.52 -16.66 1.75
N ILE A 213 5.61 -16.35 2.46
CA ILE A 213 6.76 -15.65 1.88
C ILE A 213 7.54 -16.62 0.99
N ASP A 214 7.69 -16.25 -0.29
CA ASP A 214 8.61 -16.92 -1.21
C ASP A 214 10.02 -16.35 -1.08
N SER A 215 10.13 -15.02 -1.25
CA SER A 215 11.40 -14.29 -1.22
C SER A 215 11.25 -13.00 -0.42
N LEU A 216 12.32 -12.62 0.30
CA LEU A 216 12.36 -11.47 1.21
C LEU A 216 13.59 -10.61 0.92
N GLY A 217 13.35 -9.34 0.63
CA GLY A 217 14.35 -8.28 0.56
C GLY A 217 14.19 -7.31 1.73
N ILE A 218 15.26 -7.01 2.45
CA ILE A 218 15.29 -6.00 3.51
C ILE A 218 16.50 -5.09 3.31
N ALA A 219 16.27 -3.78 3.35
CA ALA A 219 17.33 -2.78 3.45
C ALA A 219 17.12 -1.93 4.69
N VAL A 220 18.19 -1.51 5.35
CA VAL A 220 18.13 -0.61 6.51
C VAL A 220 19.12 0.53 6.40
N ARG A 221 18.77 1.65 7.00
CA ARG A 221 19.62 2.83 7.11
C ARG A 221 19.37 3.58 8.41
N VAL A 222 20.45 3.81 9.16
CA VAL A 222 20.41 4.67 10.34
C VAL A 222 20.66 6.11 9.91
N VAL A 223 19.82 7.05 10.37
CA VAL A 223 20.02 8.48 10.18
C VAL A 223 20.08 9.22 11.52
N PRO A 224 20.89 10.29 11.63
CA PRO A 224 21.17 10.91 12.92
C PRO A 224 20.00 11.71 13.49
N ASP A 225 19.16 12.28 12.63
CA ASP A 225 18.05 13.14 13.04
C ASP A 225 16.90 13.13 12.01
N LYS A 226 15.75 13.69 12.39
CA LYS A 226 14.54 13.71 11.56
C LYS A 226 14.70 14.51 10.26
N SER A 227 15.49 15.57 10.25
CA SER A 227 15.73 16.39 9.04
C SER A 227 16.58 15.66 8.01
N SER A 228 17.39 14.69 8.45
CA SER A 228 18.17 13.83 7.56
C SER A 228 17.31 12.85 6.75
N ILE A 229 16.08 12.56 7.16
CA ILE A 229 15.19 11.61 6.47
C ILE A 229 14.90 12.07 5.03
N SER A 230 14.59 13.36 4.81
CA SER A 230 14.28 13.89 3.47
C SER A 230 15.48 13.96 2.53
N GLN A 231 16.69 13.81 3.07
CA GLN A 231 17.96 13.82 2.33
C GLN A 231 18.38 12.41 1.91
N VAL A 232 17.68 11.37 2.36
CA VAL A 232 17.94 9.99 1.97
C VAL A 232 17.69 9.83 0.48
N ARG A 233 18.59 9.10 -0.16
CA ARG A 233 18.52 8.73 -1.57
C ARG A 233 18.74 7.24 -1.68
N ASP A 234 18.07 6.63 -2.63
CA ASP A 234 18.13 5.19 -2.86
C ASP A 234 19.51 4.77 -3.36
N ASN A 235 20.12 5.62 -4.19
CA ASN A 235 21.31 5.25 -4.96
C ASN A 235 22.62 5.81 -4.37
N ASP A 236 22.62 6.23 -3.09
CA ASP A 236 23.80 6.83 -2.46
C ASP A 236 24.75 5.81 -1.79
N GLY A 237 24.43 4.52 -1.90
CA GLY A 237 25.26 3.41 -1.40
C GLY A 237 25.33 3.31 0.12
N LYS A 238 24.48 4.02 0.86
CA LYS A 238 24.46 4.01 2.34
C LYS A 238 23.46 3.03 2.95
N TRP A 239 22.66 2.36 2.13
CA TRP A 239 21.76 1.30 2.57
C TRP A 239 22.54 0.03 2.85
N ILE A 240 22.26 -0.61 3.99
CA ILE A 240 22.71 -1.98 4.26
C ILE A 240 21.61 -2.88 3.74
N GLU A 241 21.89 -3.61 2.67
CA GLU A 241 20.90 -4.40 1.95
C GLU A 241 21.16 -5.90 2.14
N ASN A 242 20.14 -6.62 2.62
CA ASN A 242 20.11 -8.08 2.71
C ASN A 242 21.27 -8.74 3.47
N ASP A 243 21.99 -7.97 4.29
CA ASP A 243 22.93 -8.50 5.25
C ASP A 243 22.15 -9.09 6.44
N PHE A 244 21.71 -10.34 6.32
CA PHE A 244 21.00 -11.05 7.38
C PHE A 244 21.88 -11.38 8.61
N SER A 245 23.15 -10.99 8.62
CA SER A 245 23.97 -10.96 9.85
C SER A 245 23.83 -9.64 10.61
N ASN A 246 23.33 -8.58 9.96
CA ASN A 246 23.06 -7.30 10.60
C ASN A 246 21.90 -7.43 11.61
N PRO A 247 22.07 -6.96 12.85
CA PRO A 247 21.09 -7.14 13.91
C PRO A 247 19.75 -6.43 13.65
N TYR A 248 19.75 -5.29 12.94
CA TYR A 248 18.51 -4.59 12.58
C TYR A 248 17.71 -5.37 11.53
N ILE A 249 18.40 -5.94 10.55
CA ILE A 249 17.78 -6.78 9.52
C ILE A 249 17.23 -8.06 10.15
N GLN A 250 17.91 -8.66 11.12
CA GLN A 250 17.40 -9.83 11.86
C GLN A 250 16.11 -9.52 12.63
N GLU A 251 16.08 -8.42 13.39
CA GLU A 251 14.89 -7.98 14.11
C GLU A 251 13.73 -7.67 13.15
N LEU A 252 13.99 -7.00 12.02
CA LEU A 252 12.96 -6.76 11.00
C LEU A 252 12.45 -8.04 10.36
N LYS A 253 13.34 -8.99 10.06
CA LYS A 253 12.94 -10.30 9.54
C LYS A 253 11.99 -11.02 10.48
N GLU A 254 12.24 -11.00 11.79
CA GLU A 254 11.31 -11.56 12.78
C GLU A 254 9.95 -10.85 12.74
N CYS A 255 9.92 -9.53 12.61
CA CYS A 255 8.68 -8.75 12.48
C CYS A 255 7.90 -9.11 11.20
N VAL A 256 8.59 -9.21 10.05
CA VAL A 256 8.00 -9.59 8.76
C VAL A 256 7.41 -11.00 8.81
N LEU A 257 8.06 -11.92 9.52
CA LEU A 257 7.58 -13.30 9.70
C LEU A 257 6.35 -13.41 10.62
N LEU A 258 6.01 -12.37 11.37
CA LEU A 258 4.80 -12.33 12.19
C LEU A 258 3.56 -11.87 11.40
N VAL A 259 3.75 -11.27 10.22
CA VAL A 259 2.64 -10.90 9.34
C VAL A 259 1.86 -12.18 8.98
N PRO A 260 0.53 -12.23 9.21
CA PRO A 260 -0.24 -13.47 9.08
C PRO A 260 -0.22 -14.04 7.67
N ALA A 261 -0.43 -13.18 6.68
CA ALA A 261 -0.43 -13.50 5.26
C ALA A 261 -0.07 -12.26 4.43
N TRP A 262 0.48 -12.48 3.24
CA TRP A 262 0.86 -11.43 2.30
C TRP A 262 0.01 -11.49 1.03
N ASP A 263 -0.37 -10.33 0.50
CA ASP A 263 -1.08 -10.25 -0.78
C ASP A 263 -0.25 -10.89 -1.90
N TYR A 264 -0.92 -11.58 -2.82
CA TYR A 264 -0.29 -12.23 -3.97
C TYR A 264 -0.71 -11.56 -5.27
N VAL A 265 0.30 -11.05 -5.99
CA VAL A 265 0.11 -10.31 -7.25
C VAL A 265 0.90 -10.99 -8.35
N LYS A 266 0.20 -11.44 -9.40
CA LYS A 266 0.78 -11.97 -10.62
C LYS A 266 0.21 -11.21 -11.81
N LEU A 267 1.04 -10.42 -12.47
CA LEU A 267 0.67 -9.62 -13.65
C LEU A 267 1.63 -9.93 -14.81
N CYS A 268 1.12 -10.02 -16.03
CA CYS A 268 1.90 -10.33 -17.24
C CYS A 268 2.78 -11.57 -17.09
N GLY A 269 2.25 -12.61 -16.42
CA GLY A 269 2.97 -13.87 -16.20
C GLY A 269 4.07 -13.82 -15.14
N ARG A 270 4.33 -12.68 -14.51
CA ARG A 270 5.34 -12.50 -13.46
C ARG A 270 4.69 -12.29 -12.11
N VAL A 271 5.27 -12.89 -11.07
CA VAL A 271 4.89 -12.58 -9.68
C VAL A 271 5.60 -11.29 -9.29
N HIS A 272 4.83 -10.33 -8.81
CA HIS A 272 5.34 -9.03 -8.38
C HIS A 272 5.49 -9.02 -6.87
N SER A 273 6.53 -8.35 -6.40
CA SER A 273 6.64 -8.01 -4.99
C SER A 273 5.59 -6.95 -4.63
N GLN A 274 5.16 -6.94 -3.38
CA GLN A 274 4.43 -5.78 -2.86
C GLN A 274 5.28 -4.51 -2.99
N PRO A 275 4.67 -3.34 -3.26
CA PRO A 275 5.40 -2.09 -3.43
C PRO A 275 6.26 -1.83 -2.19
N GLY A 276 7.59 -1.87 -2.39
CA GLY A 276 8.57 -1.65 -1.34
C GLY A 276 8.48 -0.20 -0.89
N SER A 277 7.79 0.04 0.22
CA SER A 277 7.70 1.37 0.82
C SER A 277 8.81 1.55 1.86
N GLU A 278 9.35 2.76 1.93
CA GLU A 278 10.24 3.15 3.02
C GLU A 278 9.44 3.25 4.33
N LEU A 279 9.91 2.53 5.34
CA LEU A 279 9.34 2.45 6.68
C LEU A 279 10.20 3.25 7.66
N ARG A 280 9.54 3.89 8.63
CA ARG A 280 10.21 4.54 9.77
C ARG A 280 10.10 3.63 10.98
N VAL A 281 10.85 2.54 10.95
CA VAL A 281 10.73 1.46 11.95
C VAL A 281 11.24 1.85 13.34
N TRP A 282 12.05 2.90 13.45
CA TRP A 282 12.44 3.46 14.75
C TRP A 282 12.64 4.98 14.73
N GLU A 283 11.95 5.67 15.64
CA GLU A 283 12.05 7.13 15.84
C GLU A 283 12.43 7.50 17.28
N GLY A 284 13.00 6.57 18.04
CA GLY A 284 13.31 6.74 19.47
C GLY A 284 12.27 6.13 20.41
N LYS A 285 12.53 6.16 21.72
CA LYS A 285 11.69 5.50 22.72
C LYS A 285 10.30 6.16 22.82
N GLY A 286 9.26 5.34 22.96
CA GLY A 286 7.87 5.81 23.06
C GLY A 286 6.87 4.73 22.68
N CYS A 287 5.58 5.04 22.85
CA CYS A 287 4.48 4.16 22.42
C CYS A 287 4.45 4.09 20.89
N LYS A 288 4.49 2.87 20.32
CA LYS A 288 4.69 2.65 18.88
C LYS A 288 3.41 2.51 18.08
N ALA A 289 2.40 1.85 18.62
CA ALA A 289 1.11 1.76 17.96
C ALA A 289 0.52 3.16 17.82
N VAL A 290 0.01 3.43 16.63
CA VAL A 290 -0.72 4.65 16.31
C VAL A 290 -2.20 4.33 16.39
N TYR A 291 -2.96 5.12 17.14
CA TYR A 291 -4.41 5.13 17.03
C TYR A 291 -4.77 5.71 15.65
N ARG A 292 -5.15 4.86 14.69
CA ARG A 292 -5.70 5.32 13.41
C ARG A 292 -7.18 5.57 13.59
N ASP A 293 -7.56 6.83 13.80
CA ASP A 293 -8.91 7.30 13.52
C ASP A 293 -9.00 7.55 12.02
N SER A 294 -9.51 6.59 11.26
CA SER A 294 -9.90 6.83 9.88
C SER A 294 -11.41 6.86 9.80
N HIS A 295 -11.95 7.63 8.85
CA HIS A 295 -13.40 7.80 8.64
C HIS A 295 -14.18 6.47 8.45
N TRP A 296 -13.48 5.34 8.33
CA TRP A 296 -14.03 4.01 8.07
C TRP A 296 -13.62 2.94 9.10
N ASN A 297 -12.68 3.22 10.01
CA ASN A 297 -12.22 2.24 11.02
C ASN A 297 -12.02 2.88 12.39
N PHE A 298 -12.80 2.43 13.37
CA PHE A 298 -12.54 2.71 14.78
C PHE A 298 -11.41 1.80 15.29
N GLY A 299 -10.27 2.39 15.64
CA GLY A 299 -9.17 1.66 16.29
C GLY A 299 -9.58 1.15 17.68
N MET A 300 -9.12 -0.04 18.05
CA MET A 300 -9.30 -0.54 19.42
C MET A 300 -8.35 0.18 20.38
N THR A 301 -8.88 0.93 21.35
CA THR A 301 -8.09 1.58 22.41
C THR A 301 -7.87 0.67 23.61
N ASP A 302 -6.89 1.02 24.44
CA ASP A 302 -6.82 0.47 25.79
C ASP A 302 -7.88 1.18 26.66
N THR A 303 -8.23 0.57 27.80
CA THR A 303 -9.14 1.19 28.77
C THR A 303 -8.39 1.53 30.05
N LEU A 304 -8.74 2.65 30.68
CA LEU A 304 -8.18 3.05 31.98
C LEU A 304 -9.30 3.31 32.98
N ARG A 305 -9.18 2.71 34.17
CA ARG A 305 -10.10 2.91 35.29
C ARG A 305 -9.50 3.88 36.31
N MET A 306 -10.29 4.86 36.72
CA MET A 306 -9.92 5.84 37.74
C MET A 306 -11.18 6.34 38.43
N ASP A 307 -11.17 6.36 39.76
CA ASP A 307 -12.30 6.86 40.59
C ASP A 307 -13.66 6.26 40.22
N GLY A 308 -13.68 4.95 39.91
CA GLY A 308 -14.90 4.22 39.52
C GLY A 308 -15.41 4.50 38.10
N ARG A 309 -14.71 5.35 37.32
CA ARG A 309 -15.01 5.66 35.92
C ARG A 309 -14.04 4.95 34.98
N ALA A 310 -14.49 4.67 33.76
CA ALA A 310 -13.69 4.10 32.70
C ALA A 310 -13.45 5.13 31.59
N TYR A 311 -12.23 5.20 31.11
CA TYR A 311 -11.76 6.10 30.06
C TYR A 311 -11.16 5.30 28.92
N LYS A 312 -11.24 5.83 27.70
CA LYS A 312 -10.40 5.35 26.60
C LYS A 312 -8.99 5.89 26.84
N LEU A 313 -7.99 5.04 26.67
CA LEU A 313 -6.59 5.40 26.75
C LEU A 313 -6.04 5.42 25.31
N GLU A 314 -5.63 6.59 24.86
CA GLU A 314 -5.23 6.83 23.46
C GLU A 314 -3.77 6.45 23.19
N ASN A 315 -2.95 6.38 24.24
CA ASN A 315 -1.58 5.88 24.18
C ASN A 315 -1.49 4.43 24.67
N TYR A 316 -0.37 3.75 24.40
CA TYR A 316 -0.20 2.31 24.65
C TYR A 316 0.99 2.03 25.58
N PRO A 317 0.85 2.18 26.92
CA PRO A 317 1.97 2.16 27.86
C PRO A 317 2.79 0.87 27.87
N LEU A 318 2.20 -0.28 27.50
CA LEU A 318 2.95 -1.55 27.41
C LEU A 318 4.02 -1.51 26.30
N GLN A 319 3.77 -0.83 25.18
CA GLN A 319 4.72 -0.66 24.08
C GLN A 319 5.79 0.41 24.33
N TYR A 320 5.70 1.15 25.44
CA TYR A 320 6.76 2.09 25.81
C TYR A 320 8.10 1.40 26.05
N ASP A 321 8.06 0.14 26.49
CA ASP A 321 9.22 -0.74 26.54
C ASP A 321 9.00 -1.89 25.55
N MET A 322 9.64 -1.79 24.39
CA MET A 322 9.48 -2.76 23.32
C MET A 322 10.08 -4.12 23.66
N ASN A 323 10.94 -4.22 24.68
CA ASN A 323 11.38 -5.53 25.19
C ASN A 323 10.27 -6.26 25.94
N LEU A 324 9.34 -5.55 26.57
CA LEU A 324 8.15 -6.17 27.18
C LEU A 324 7.18 -6.62 26.08
N TYR A 325 6.93 -5.75 25.10
CA TYR A 325 6.05 -6.09 23.97
C TYR A 325 6.59 -7.26 23.13
N ALA A 326 7.91 -7.34 22.93
CA ALA A 326 8.53 -8.44 22.19
C ALA A 326 8.26 -9.82 22.81
N ARG A 327 8.06 -9.92 24.13
CA ARG A 327 7.80 -11.18 24.84
C ARG A 327 6.49 -11.85 24.46
N ILE A 328 5.50 -11.08 24.00
CA ILE A 328 4.18 -11.62 23.63
C ILE A 328 4.01 -11.85 22.14
N ARG A 329 4.92 -11.39 21.27
CA ARG A 329 4.78 -11.45 19.80
C ARG A 329 4.39 -12.82 19.27
N SER A 330 4.97 -13.89 19.81
CA SER A 330 4.66 -15.27 19.39
C SER A 330 3.20 -15.68 19.65
N LEU A 331 2.51 -14.99 20.56
CA LEU A 331 1.10 -15.19 20.89
C LEU A 331 0.16 -14.30 20.06
N LEU A 332 0.70 -13.30 19.34
CA LEU A 332 -0.09 -12.27 18.67
C LEU A 332 -0.35 -12.55 17.19
N ARG A 333 0.26 -13.60 16.61
CA ARG A 333 0.17 -13.90 15.17
C ARG A 333 -1.27 -13.95 14.68
N ASP A 334 -2.15 -14.59 15.44
CA ASP A 334 -3.58 -14.73 15.11
C ASP A 334 -4.45 -13.63 15.73
N GLU A 335 -3.84 -12.65 16.40
CA GLU A 335 -4.54 -11.57 17.11
C GLU A 335 -4.43 -10.22 16.40
N PHE A 336 -3.60 -10.11 15.36
CA PHE A 336 -3.52 -8.90 14.55
C PHE A 336 -4.81 -8.72 13.74
N THR A 337 -5.34 -7.50 13.77
CA THR A 337 -6.50 -7.12 12.94
C THR A 337 -6.27 -5.75 12.32
N PRO A 338 -6.92 -5.41 11.19
CA PRO A 338 -6.89 -4.04 10.65
C PRO A 338 -7.31 -2.95 11.66
N ARG A 339 -8.11 -3.30 12.68
CA ARG A 339 -8.54 -2.41 13.78
C ARG A 339 -7.57 -2.37 14.96
N CYS A 340 -6.62 -3.30 15.03
CA CYS A 340 -5.69 -3.47 16.13
C CYS A 340 -4.38 -4.13 15.67
N LEU A 341 -3.47 -3.31 15.12
CA LEU A 341 -2.16 -3.78 14.66
C LEU A 341 -1.24 -4.21 15.81
N ARG A 342 -1.46 -3.73 17.03
CA ARG A 342 -0.69 -4.18 18.20
C ARG A 342 -1.05 -5.60 18.65
N GLY A 343 -2.15 -6.18 18.16
CA GLY A 343 -2.58 -7.55 18.46
C GLY A 343 -3.16 -7.76 19.87
N TYR A 344 -3.25 -6.73 20.71
CA TYR A 344 -3.81 -6.87 22.06
C TYR A 344 -4.69 -5.68 22.43
N THR A 345 -5.50 -5.82 23.48
CA THR A 345 -6.09 -4.71 24.23
C THR A 345 -5.72 -4.82 25.70
N ALA A 346 -5.45 -3.70 26.37
CA ALA A 346 -5.13 -3.69 27.79
C ALA A 346 -6.13 -2.88 28.61
N CYS A 347 -6.31 -3.32 29.85
CA CYS A 347 -7.04 -2.59 30.88
C CYS A 347 -6.04 -2.09 31.92
N TRP A 348 -6.13 -0.81 32.25
CA TRP A 348 -5.26 -0.12 33.18
C TRP A 348 -6.07 0.45 34.34
N GLU A 349 -5.41 0.73 35.46
CA GLU A 349 -6.00 1.38 36.63
C GLU A 349 -5.02 2.39 37.21
N ILE A 350 -5.52 3.57 37.59
CA ILE A 350 -4.78 4.49 38.46
C ILE A 350 -5.24 4.25 39.90
N ARG A 351 -4.32 3.81 40.75
CA ARG A 351 -4.56 3.55 42.17
C ARG A 351 -3.38 4.05 43.01
N ASP A 352 -3.67 4.76 44.09
CA ASP A 352 -2.66 5.33 45.01
C ASP A 352 -1.58 6.17 44.30
N GLY A 353 -1.97 6.88 43.24
CA GLY A 353 -1.07 7.71 42.43
C GLY A 353 -0.12 6.93 41.53
N PHE A 354 -0.38 5.65 41.26
CA PHE A 354 0.38 4.83 40.31
C PHE A 354 -0.50 4.18 39.26
N LEU A 355 0.07 3.99 38.07
CA LEU A 355 -0.52 3.25 36.96
C LEU A 355 -0.25 1.74 37.12
N TYR A 356 -1.30 0.94 37.00
CA TYR A 356 -1.25 -0.51 37.02
C TYR A 356 -1.84 -1.10 35.75
N LEU A 357 -1.21 -2.14 35.21
CA LEU A 357 -1.77 -3.01 34.19
C LEU A 357 -2.62 -4.09 34.88
N ILE A 358 -3.90 -4.16 34.53
CA ILE A 358 -4.91 -5.02 35.17
C ILE A 358 -5.21 -6.27 34.35
N SER A 359 -5.32 -6.12 33.03
CA SER A 359 -5.48 -7.28 32.14
C SER A 359 -4.93 -6.99 30.76
N LEU A 360 -4.49 -8.04 30.09
CA LEU A 360 -4.09 -8.03 28.70
C LEU A 360 -4.87 -9.11 27.95
N ARG A 361 -5.41 -8.77 26.78
CA ARG A 361 -6.21 -9.70 25.97
C ARG A 361 -5.78 -9.65 24.51
N GLY A 362 -5.81 -10.80 23.84
CA GLY A 362 -5.73 -10.85 22.38
C GLY A 362 -6.82 -10.01 21.73
N ALA A 363 -6.51 -9.26 20.69
CA ALA A 363 -7.44 -8.30 20.11
C ALA A 363 -8.56 -8.96 19.30
N GLU A 364 -8.28 -10.07 18.63
CA GLU A 364 -9.28 -10.81 17.85
C GLU A 364 -10.03 -11.81 18.74
N SER A 365 -9.29 -12.61 19.52
CA SER A 365 -9.89 -13.69 20.29
C SER A 365 -10.48 -13.26 21.64
N GLY A 366 -10.05 -12.10 22.17
CA GLY A 366 -10.39 -11.65 23.52
C GLY A 366 -9.79 -12.51 24.66
N LYS A 367 -8.99 -13.53 24.32
CA LYS A 367 -8.36 -14.44 25.28
C LYS A 367 -7.39 -13.69 26.16
N ILE A 368 -7.37 -14.03 27.45
CA ILE A 368 -6.45 -13.43 28.41
C ILE A 368 -5.03 -13.87 28.07
N ILE A 369 -4.13 -12.91 27.92
CA ILE A 369 -2.68 -13.13 27.82
C ILE A 369 -2.13 -13.08 29.24
N SER A 370 -1.54 -14.19 29.70
CA SER A 370 -0.99 -14.30 31.05
C SER A 370 0.14 -13.29 31.25
N PHE A 371 0.13 -12.60 32.39
CA PHE A 371 1.23 -11.71 32.77
C PHE A 371 2.54 -12.43 32.96
N ASP A 372 2.54 -13.72 33.30
CA ASP A 372 3.77 -14.50 33.50
C ASP A 372 4.66 -14.53 32.24
N VAL A 373 4.05 -14.38 31.05
CA VAL A 373 4.77 -14.27 29.77
C VAL A 373 5.60 -12.99 29.68
N ILE A 374 5.08 -11.87 30.22
CA ILE A 374 5.75 -10.57 30.19
C ILE A 374 6.57 -10.34 31.46
N PHE A 375 6.06 -10.79 32.60
CA PHE A 375 6.56 -10.59 33.96
C PHE A 375 6.66 -11.94 34.68
N PRO A 376 7.71 -12.74 34.43
CA PRO A 376 7.87 -14.05 35.03
C PRO A 376 7.77 -14.00 36.56
N GLY A 377 7.01 -14.92 37.14
CA GLY A 377 6.74 -14.96 38.58
C GLY A 377 5.59 -14.06 39.05
N SER A 378 4.86 -13.43 38.12
CA SER A 378 3.59 -12.78 38.47
C SER A 378 2.55 -13.83 38.83
N ASP A 379 1.83 -13.63 39.94
CA ASP A 379 0.73 -14.48 40.40
C ASP A 379 -0.63 -14.09 39.76
N GLY A 380 -0.60 -13.29 38.70
CA GLY A 380 -1.79 -12.69 38.09
C GLY A 380 -2.26 -11.39 38.77
N SER A 381 -1.54 -10.91 39.78
CA SER A 381 -1.82 -9.60 40.40
C SER A 381 -1.60 -8.43 39.43
N PRO A 382 -2.29 -7.29 39.63
CA PRO A 382 -2.05 -6.06 38.92
C PRO A 382 -0.56 -5.65 38.89
N ILE A 383 -0.03 -5.37 37.71
CA ILE A 383 1.39 -5.05 37.53
C ILE A 383 1.60 -3.54 37.55
N LYS A 384 2.44 -3.07 38.46
CA LYS A 384 2.83 -1.66 38.54
C LYS A 384 3.66 -1.26 37.31
N ALA A 385 3.21 -0.24 36.58
CA ALA A 385 3.79 0.17 35.29
C ALA A 385 5.11 0.96 35.42
N ILE A 386 6.09 0.43 36.16
CA ILE A 386 7.35 1.13 36.49
C ILE A 386 8.23 1.43 35.26
N TRP A 387 8.00 0.72 34.15
CA TRP A 387 8.68 0.97 32.89
C TRP A 387 8.18 2.25 32.19
N TYR A 388 6.94 2.68 32.46
CA TYR A 388 6.29 3.75 31.71
C TYR A 388 6.71 5.14 32.18
N THR A 389 7.16 5.99 31.26
CA THR A 389 7.39 7.43 31.49
C THR A 389 6.92 8.21 30.27
N GLY A 390 5.88 9.02 30.41
CA GLY A 390 5.24 9.71 29.30
C GLY A 390 3.94 10.37 29.75
N GLU A 391 3.05 10.63 28.80
CA GLU A 391 1.74 11.23 29.07
C GLU A 391 0.65 10.18 28.87
N LEU A 392 -0.38 10.17 29.72
CA LEU A 392 -1.61 9.42 29.50
C LEU A 392 -2.61 10.39 28.88
N HIS A 393 -3.18 10.05 27.73
CA HIS A 393 -4.25 10.81 27.10
C HIS A 393 -5.54 10.03 27.22
N LEU A 394 -6.52 10.62 27.90
CA LEU A 394 -7.78 9.99 28.24
C LEU A 394 -8.92 10.74 27.58
N SER A 395 -9.83 10.01 26.95
CA SER A 395 -11.08 10.56 26.45
C SER A 395 -12.29 9.83 27.02
N THR A 396 -13.32 10.60 27.40
CA THR A 396 -14.64 10.06 27.75
C THR A 396 -15.38 9.72 26.47
N GLY A 397 -15.31 8.46 26.03
CA GLY A 397 -16.20 7.99 24.97
C GLY A 397 -17.63 7.89 25.50
N ASN A 398 -18.59 8.50 24.79
CA ASN A 398 -19.98 8.06 24.90
C ASN A 398 -20.06 6.55 24.66
N ASN A 399 -21.03 5.93 25.32
CA ASN A 399 -21.26 4.49 25.33
C ASN A 399 -20.98 3.81 23.99
N VAL A 400 -20.39 2.62 24.15
CA VAL A 400 -20.26 1.57 23.16
C VAL A 400 -21.66 1.13 22.74
N ASP A 401 -22.26 1.81 21.77
CA ASP A 401 -23.32 1.27 20.94
C ASP A 401 -22.97 1.53 19.49
N TYR A 402 -22.75 0.43 18.76
CA TYR A 402 -22.68 0.43 17.31
C TYR A 402 -23.95 1.09 16.77
N VAL A 403 -23.81 1.91 15.71
CA VAL A 403 -24.90 2.61 15.01
C VAL A 403 -25.21 4.02 15.55
N ASN A 404 -24.32 4.98 15.27
CA ASN A 404 -24.63 6.18 14.46
C ASN A 404 -23.53 7.23 14.60
N PHE A 405 -22.95 7.64 13.47
CA PHE A 405 -22.12 8.83 13.38
C PHE A 405 -22.99 10.08 13.48
N SER A 406 -22.75 10.88 14.52
CA SER A 406 -23.13 12.28 14.57
C SER A 406 -21.97 13.07 15.17
N ARG A 407 -21.45 14.03 14.40
CA ARG A 407 -20.58 15.10 14.90
C ARG A 407 -21.23 15.75 16.13
N GLY A 408 -20.48 15.86 17.22
CA GLY A 408 -20.78 16.72 18.36
C GLY A 408 -21.09 15.95 19.64
N ASN A 409 -20.13 15.94 20.57
CA ASN A 409 -20.28 16.45 21.94
C ASN A 409 -18.95 16.31 22.68
N ALA A 410 -18.62 17.29 23.52
CA ALA A 410 -17.34 17.44 24.19
C ALA A 410 -16.86 16.15 24.87
N SER A 411 -15.83 15.52 24.31
CA SER A 411 -15.02 14.56 25.06
C SER A 411 -14.22 15.36 26.08
N GLU A 412 -14.34 15.03 27.36
CA GLU A 412 -13.35 15.49 28.33
C GLU A 412 -12.03 14.80 27.97
N GLU A 413 -11.10 15.59 27.43
CA GLU A 413 -9.73 15.17 27.23
C GLU A 413 -8.93 15.46 28.51
N ILE A 414 -8.51 14.41 29.19
CA ILE A 414 -7.71 14.50 30.41
C ILE A 414 -6.31 13.99 30.09
N SER A 415 -5.29 14.75 30.49
CA SER A 415 -3.90 14.33 30.37
C SER A 415 -3.22 14.20 31.74
N TYR A 416 -2.42 13.15 31.90
CA TYR A 416 -1.59 12.95 33.09
C TYR A 416 -0.13 12.74 32.71
N LYS A 417 0.77 13.43 33.39
CA LYS A 417 2.20 13.14 33.30
C LYS A 417 2.53 11.94 34.17
N VAL A 418 3.32 11.02 33.65
CA VAL A 418 3.71 9.80 34.35
C VAL A 418 5.23 9.65 34.33
N ARG A 419 5.81 9.37 35.49
CA ARG A 419 7.25 9.07 35.62
C ARG A 419 7.44 7.76 36.35
N LYS A 420 7.98 6.76 35.64
CA LYS A 420 8.15 5.37 36.13
C LYS A 420 6.88 4.84 36.80
N GLY A 421 5.75 4.99 36.11
CA GLY A 421 4.42 4.58 36.57
C GLY A 421 3.78 5.48 37.64
N LYS A 422 4.48 6.47 38.21
CA LYS A 422 3.90 7.43 39.17
C LYS A 422 3.19 8.57 38.44
N ILE A 423 1.94 8.81 38.79
CA ILE A 423 1.16 9.96 38.29
C ILE A 423 1.70 11.24 38.92
N LEU A 424 2.07 12.20 38.08
CA LEU A 424 2.47 13.54 38.45
C LEU A 424 1.26 14.45 38.16
N LYS A 425 0.73 15.08 39.21
CA LYS A 425 -0.31 16.10 39.08
C LYS A 425 0.26 17.40 38.56
#